data_AF-A0A7K0R023-F1
#
_entry.id   AF-A0A7K0R023-F1
#
_cell.length_a   1.000
_cell.length_b   1.000
_cell.length_c   1.000
_cell.angle_alpha   90.00
_cell.angle_beta   90.00
_cell.angle_gamma   90.00
#
_symmetry.space_group_name_H-M   'P 1'
#
loop_
_entity.id
_entity.type
_entity.pdbx_description
1 polymer ?
#
loop_
_entity_poly.entity_id
_entity_poly.type
_entity_poly.pdbx_seq_one_letter_code
_entity_poly.pdbx_strand_id
1 'polypeptide(L)'
;MKRRIFDKLVSYVGLGLAALLLIFGGLLNFGAAFANDSVQSQLENQNIAFPDAAGMPADTKDQLLKWAGMQVTNGEMARDYSDLYIWEHMKGSAIAVMGKPATYSEVSSAYMGLVRGGSTDVEKIKQ
;
A
#
# COMPACT_ATOMS: atom_id res chain seq x y z
N MET A 1 -36.45 -16.86 -42.29
CA MET A 1 -35.59 -15.66 -42.43
C MET A 1 -34.55 -15.91 -43.53
N LYS A 2 -34.21 -14.95 -44.38
CA LYS A 2 -33.15 -15.15 -45.40
C LYS A 2 -31.78 -15.20 -44.70
N ARG A 3 -30.95 -16.23 -44.94
CA ARG A 3 -29.62 -16.41 -44.32
C ARG A 3 -28.77 -15.14 -44.34
N ARG A 4 -28.72 -14.47 -45.50
CA ARG A 4 -27.99 -13.20 -45.69
C ARG A 4 -28.40 -12.06 -44.73
N ILE A 5 -29.63 -12.03 -44.25
CA ILE A 5 -30.10 -11.03 -43.27
C ILE A 5 -29.60 -11.40 -41.87
N PHE A 6 -29.70 -12.67 -41.51
CA PHE A 6 -29.19 -13.19 -40.25
C PHE A 6 -27.67 -13.02 -40.13
N ASP A 7 -26.92 -13.37 -41.18
CA ASP A 7 -25.45 -13.23 -41.20
C ASP A 7 -25.02 -11.76 -41.03
N LYS A 8 -25.74 -10.82 -41.65
CA LYS A 8 -25.50 -9.38 -41.48
C LYS A 8 -25.81 -8.90 -40.06
N LEU A 9 -26.92 -9.35 -39.48
CA LEU A 9 -27.29 -9.00 -38.11
C LEU A 9 -26.23 -9.47 -37.13
N VAL A 10 -25.83 -10.74 -37.21
CA VAL A 10 -24.78 -11.31 -36.35
C VAL A 10 -23.46 -10.58 -36.54
N SER A 11 -23.09 -10.23 -37.78
CA SER A 11 -21.86 -9.47 -38.06
C SER A 11 -21.87 -8.09 -37.41
N TYR A 12 -22.97 -7.33 -37.51
CA TYR A 12 -23.06 -6.01 -36.90
C TYR A 12 -23.11 -6.06 -35.37
N VAL A 13 -23.79 -7.05 -34.78
CA VAL A 13 -23.77 -7.27 -33.33
C VAL A 13 -22.37 -7.62 -32.87
N GLY A 14 -21.67 -8.52 -33.57
CA GLY A 14 -20.29 -8.88 -33.28
C GLY A 14 -19.33 -7.69 -33.38
N LEU A 15 -19.48 -6.86 -34.43
CA LEU A 15 -18.70 -5.64 -34.59
C LEU A 15 -18.98 -4.62 -33.48
N GLY A 16 -20.25 -4.44 -33.10
CA GLY A 16 -20.65 -3.58 -31.99
C GLY A 16 -20.06 -4.05 -30.65
N LEU A 17 -20.11 -5.35 -30.39
CA LEU A 17 -19.50 -5.94 -29.19
C LEU A 17 -17.98 -5.76 -29.18
N ALA A 18 -17.31 -5.99 -30.31
CA ALA A 18 -15.87 -5.79 -30.44
C ALA A 18 -15.48 -4.33 -30.16
N ALA A 19 -16.20 -3.37 -30.75
CA ALA A 19 -15.98 -1.95 -30.49
C ALA A 19 -16.18 -1.59 -29.01
N LEU A 20 -17.22 -2.12 -28.37
CA LEU A 20 -17.49 -1.92 -26.95
C LEU A 20 -16.35 -2.47 -26.07
N LEU A 21 -15.87 -3.68 -26.36
CA LEU A 21 -14.75 -4.29 -25.64
C LEU A 21 -13.45 -3.51 -25.82
N LEU A 22 -13.20 -2.93 -27.01
CA LEU A 22 -12.05 -2.05 -27.24
C LEU A 22 -12.13 -0.77 -26.40
N ILE A 23 -13.31 -0.16 -26.28
CA ILE A 23 -13.52 1.01 -25.42
C ILE A 23 -13.25 0.64 -23.96
N PHE A 24 -13.82 -0.46 -23.47
CA PHE A 24 -13.55 -0.92 -22.10
C PHE A 24 -12.08 -1.25 -21.87
N GLY A 25 -11.42 -1.92 -22.83
CA GLY A 25 -9.99 -2.18 -22.78
C GLY A 25 -9.18 -0.89 -22.67
N GLY A 26 -9.51 0.13 -23.47
CA GLY A 26 -8.87 1.45 -23.39
C GLY A 26 -9.06 2.11 -22.02
N LEU A 27 -10.29 2.12 -21.50
CA LEU A 27 -10.59 2.71 -20.19
C LEU A 27 -9.91 1.97 -19.04
N LEU A 28 -9.81 0.64 -19.09
CA LEU A 28 -9.11 -0.16 -18.08
C LEU A 28 -7.62 0.15 -18.07
N ASN A 29 -6.97 0.23 -19.24
CA ASN A 29 -5.56 0.60 -19.34
C ASN A 29 -5.31 2.04 -18.89
N PHE A 30 -6.19 2.97 -19.24
CA PHE A 30 -6.13 4.35 -18.77
C PHE A 30 -6.23 4.44 -17.24
N GLY A 31 -7.22 3.76 -16.64
CA GLY A 31 -7.41 3.75 -15.19
C GLY A 31 -6.21 3.15 -14.45
N ALA A 32 -5.63 2.07 -14.98
CA ALA A 32 -4.44 1.44 -14.42
C ALA A 32 -3.22 2.38 -14.45
N ALA A 33 -2.97 3.05 -15.59
CA ALA A 33 -1.89 4.02 -15.71
C ALA A 33 -2.07 5.20 -14.76
N PHE A 34 -3.27 5.78 -14.70
CA PHE A 34 -3.60 6.88 -13.80
C PHE A 34 -3.35 6.52 -12.33
N ALA A 35 -3.78 5.33 -11.89
CA ALA A 35 -3.58 4.87 -10.53
C ALA A 35 -2.08 4.70 -10.21
N ASN A 36 -1.32 4.11 -11.13
CA ASN A 36 0.12 3.94 -10.95
C ASN A 36 0.83 5.30 -10.83
N ASP A 37 0.57 6.23 -11.74
CA ASP A 37 1.20 7.56 -11.75
C ASP A 37 0.81 8.38 -10.50
N SER A 38 -0.44 8.26 -10.04
CA SER A 38 -0.92 8.92 -8.83
C SER A 38 -0.20 8.43 -7.57
N VAL A 39 0.06 7.12 -7.48
CA VAL A 39 0.80 6.53 -6.36
C VAL A 39 2.28 6.89 -6.45
N GLN A 40 2.88 6.74 -7.64
CA GLN A 40 4.29 7.03 -7.86
C GLN A 40 4.63 8.49 -7.53
N SER A 41 3.87 9.44 -8.05
CA SER A 41 4.10 10.87 -7.78
C SER A 41 4.01 11.22 -6.29
N GLN A 42 3.08 10.62 -5.56
CA GLN A 42 2.97 10.82 -4.12
C GLN A 42 4.16 10.23 -3.37
N LEU A 43 4.59 9.03 -3.73
CA LEU A 43 5.69 8.31 -3.07
C LEU A 43 7.05 8.93 -3.37
N GLU A 44 7.32 9.31 -4.62
CA GLU A 44 8.55 10.01 -5.01
C GLU A 44 8.73 11.30 -4.21
N ASN A 45 7.64 12.04 -3.98
CA ASN A 45 7.66 13.25 -3.15
C ASN A 45 7.92 12.98 -1.66
N GLN A 46 7.60 11.78 -1.14
CA GLN A 46 7.93 11.42 0.24
C GLN A 46 9.44 11.17 0.43
N ASN A 47 10.18 10.88 -0.65
CA ASN A 47 11.61 10.59 -0.61
C ASN A 47 12.00 9.56 0.46
N ILE A 48 11.21 8.48 0.55
CA ILE A 48 11.45 7.35 1.45
C ILE A 48 12.12 6.20 0.69
N ALA A 49 13.00 5.46 1.38
CA ALA A 49 13.76 4.37 0.79
C ALA A 49 13.88 3.20 1.76
N PHE A 50 13.96 1.99 1.20
CA PHE A 50 14.36 0.84 1.97
C PHE A 50 15.84 0.97 2.36
N PRO A 51 16.23 0.55 3.56
CA PRO A 51 17.65 0.49 3.92
C PRO A 51 18.36 -0.57 3.09
N ASP A 52 19.69 -0.55 3.15
CA ASP A 52 20.50 -1.67 2.67
C ASP A 52 20.19 -2.96 3.44
N ALA A 53 20.59 -4.11 2.89
CA ALA A 53 20.34 -5.43 3.49
C ALA A 53 20.79 -5.57 4.96
N ALA A 54 21.77 -4.79 5.40
CA ALA A 54 22.25 -4.77 6.78
C ALA A 54 21.28 -4.05 7.75
N GLY A 55 20.49 -3.09 7.26
CA GLY A 55 19.54 -2.31 8.05
C GLY A 55 18.10 -2.86 8.03
N MET A 56 17.86 -4.00 7.38
CA MET A 56 16.53 -4.60 7.34
C MET A 56 16.16 -5.28 8.68
N PRO A 57 14.87 -5.23 9.08
CA PRO A 57 14.37 -5.97 10.23
C PRO A 57 14.60 -7.47 10.06
N ALA A 58 15.05 -8.15 11.12
CA ALA A 58 15.44 -9.56 11.04
C ALA A 58 14.29 -10.47 10.56
N ASP A 59 13.08 -10.27 11.10
CA ASP A 59 11.92 -11.14 10.86
C ASP A 59 11.36 -11.03 9.43
N THR A 60 11.55 -9.88 8.78
CA THR A 60 11.00 -9.59 7.44
C THR A 60 12.08 -9.41 6.37
N LYS A 61 13.35 -9.58 6.74
CA LYS A 61 14.52 -9.35 5.87
C LYS A 61 14.40 -10.07 4.54
N ASP A 62 14.15 -11.38 4.56
CA ASP A 62 14.14 -12.20 3.34
C ASP A 62 13.12 -11.71 2.30
N GLN A 63 12.00 -11.17 2.77
CA GLN A 63 10.95 -10.61 1.91
C GLN A 63 11.32 -9.22 1.38
N LEU A 64 12.03 -8.44 2.19
CA LEU A 64 12.42 -7.06 1.86
C LEU A 64 13.70 -6.97 1.04
N LEU A 65 14.56 -7.99 1.03
CA LEU A 65 15.86 -7.98 0.33
C LEU A 65 15.75 -7.60 -1.15
N LYS A 66 14.65 -8.00 -1.83
CA LYS A 66 14.38 -7.60 -3.23
C LYS A 66 14.30 -6.08 -3.41
N TRP A 67 14.02 -5.34 -2.34
CA TRP A 67 13.87 -3.89 -2.32
C TRP A 67 15.07 -3.12 -1.77
N ALA A 68 16.15 -3.80 -1.36
CA ALA A 68 17.27 -3.19 -0.64
C ALA A 68 17.85 -1.94 -1.36
N GLY A 69 17.98 -0.84 -0.62
CA GLY A 69 18.55 0.42 -1.11
C GLY A 69 17.69 1.17 -2.14
N MET A 70 16.52 0.65 -2.53
CA MET A 70 15.66 1.31 -3.52
C MET A 70 14.71 2.31 -2.87
N GLN A 71 14.40 3.39 -3.60
CA GLN A 71 13.32 4.29 -3.24
C GLN A 71 11.97 3.62 -3.40
N VAL A 72 11.07 3.88 -2.45
CA VAL A 72 9.69 3.41 -2.51
C VAL A 72 8.96 4.29 -3.52
N THR A 73 8.64 3.74 -4.69
CA THR A 73 8.11 4.54 -5.82
C THR A 73 6.87 3.93 -6.48
N ASN A 74 6.41 2.77 -6.02
CA ASN A 74 5.19 2.14 -6.54
C ASN A 74 4.37 1.47 -5.43
N GLY A 75 3.17 1.02 -5.78
CA GLY A 75 2.23 0.45 -4.82
C GLY A 75 2.71 -0.84 -4.14
N GLU A 76 3.44 -1.69 -4.85
CA GLU A 76 3.97 -2.94 -4.25
C GLU A 76 5.03 -2.61 -3.20
N MET A 77 5.98 -1.74 -3.55
CA MET A 77 6.99 -1.24 -2.63
C MET A 77 6.35 -0.56 -1.43
N ALA A 78 5.32 0.28 -1.64
CA ALA A 78 4.67 0.99 -0.53
C ALA A 78 3.95 0.04 0.44
N ARG A 79 3.30 -1.00 -0.07
CA ARG A 79 2.71 -2.04 0.76
C ARG A 79 3.79 -2.78 1.55
N ASP A 80 4.83 -3.27 0.87
CA ASP A 80 5.89 -4.03 1.53
C ASP A 80 6.65 -3.14 2.56
N TYR A 81 6.87 -1.85 2.26
CA TYR A 81 7.44 -0.88 3.20
C TYR A 81 6.54 -0.69 4.44
N SER A 82 5.23 -0.65 4.27
CA SER A 82 4.29 -0.47 5.38
C SER A 82 4.16 -1.74 6.23
N ASP A 83 3.86 -2.86 5.60
CA ASP A 83 3.49 -4.11 6.26
C ASP A 83 4.70 -4.84 6.86
N LEU A 84 5.89 -4.66 6.27
CA LEU A 84 7.09 -5.42 6.65
C LEU A 84 8.19 -4.56 7.27
N TYR A 85 8.32 -3.29 6.89
CA TYR A 85 9.36 -2.41 7.43
C TYR A 85 8.86 -1.52 8.57
N ILE A 86 7.85 -0.68 8.30
CA ILE A 86 7.27 0.22 9.30
C ILE A 86 6.66 -0.59 10.45
N TRP A 87 5.93 -1.66 10.15
CA TRP A 87 5.30 -2.50 11.17
C TRP A 87 6.30 -3.07 12.18
N GLU A 88 7.45 -3.60 11.73
CA GLU A 88 8.49 -4.12 12.62
C GLU A 88 9.06 -3.05 13.55
N HIS A 89 9.33 -1.86 13.02
CA HIS A 89 9.80 -0.73 13.82
C HIS A 89 8.74 -0.28 14.82
N MET A 90 7.48 -0.20 14.39
CA MET A 90 6.36 0.20 15.23
C MET A 90 6.13 -0.84 16.35
N LYS A 91 6.22 -2.14 16.06
CA LYS A 91 6.18 -3.20 17.08
C LYS A 91 7.31 -3.06 18.08
N GLY A 92 8.55 -2.84 17.63
CA GLY A 92 9.71 -2.65 18.50
C GLY A 92 9.51 -1.48 19.47
N SER A 93 9.10 -0.33 18.95
CA SER A 93 8.78 0.86 19.76
C SER A 93 7.61 0.61 20.71
N ALA A 94 6.55 -0.04 20.25
CA ALA A 94 5.40 -0.36 21.09
C ALA A 94 5.77 -1.32 22.22
N ILE A 95 6.59 -2.35 21.96
CA ILE A 95 7.05 -3.27 23.00
C ILE A 95 7.90 -2.52 24.04
N ALA A 96 8.75 -1.60 23.63
CA ALA A 96 9.58 -0.80 24.55
C ALA A 96 8.73 0.04 25.51
N VAL A 97 7.61 0.62 25.04
CA VAL A 97 6.76 1.52 25.85
C VAL A 97 5.63 0.77 26.57
N MET A 98 5.01 -0.21 25.92
CA MET A 98 3.79 -0.89 26.36
C MET A 98 4.01 -2.33 26.84
N GLY A 99 5.21 -2.89 26.66
CA GLY A 99 5.54 -4.28 26.98
C GLY A 99 4.92 -5.31 26.04
N LYS A 100 4.26 -4.88 24.95
CA LYS A 100 3.62 -5.75 23.95
C LYS A 100 3.53 -5.04 22.59
N PRO A 101 3.39 -5.80 21.48
CA PRO A 101 3.01 -5.21 20.19
C PRO A 101 1.70 -4.43 20.32
N ALA A 102 1.66 -3.23 19.76
CA ALA A 102 0.48 -2.38 19.73
C ALA A 102 0.57 -1.43 18.54
N THR A 103 -0.57 -1.16 17.91
CA THR A 103 -0.69 -0.19 16.81
C THR A 103 -0.44 1.24 17.30
N TYR A 104 -0.14 2.14 16.35
CA TYR A 104 -0.04 3.58 16.64
C TYR A 104 -1.24 4.12 17.42
N SER A 105 -2.46 3.76 17.01
CA SER A 105 -3.69 4.22 17.65
C SER A 105 -3.82 3.73 19.09
N GLU A 106 -3.38 2.50 19.38
CA GLU A 106 -3.39 1.95 20.73
C GLU A 106 -2.35 2.64 21.62
N VAL A 107 -1.12 2.84 21.13
CA VAL A 107 -0.07 3.57 21.84
C VAL A 107 -0.49 5.01 22.11
N SER A 108 -1.01 5.70 21.09
CA SER A 108 -1.52 7.07 21.20
C SER A 108 -2.68 7.18 22.19
N SER A 109 -3.63 6.24 22.14
CA SER A 109 -4.77 6.23 23.06
C SER A 109 -4.34 5.98 24.50
N ALA A 110 -3.40 5.05 24.73
CA ALA A 110 -2.85 4.80 26.05
C ALA A 110 -2.17 6.04 26.62
N TYR A 111 -1.33 6.71 25.82
CA TYR A 111 -0.68 7.96 26.20
C TYR A 111 -1.67 9.08 26.52
N MET A 112 -2.64 9.31 25.63
CA MET A 112 -3.66 10.34 25.85
C MET A 112 -4.50 10.06 27.10
N GLY A 113 -4.77 8.78 27.40
CA GLY A 113 -5.42 8.35 28.64
C GLY A 113 -4.58 8.67 29.88
N LEU A 114 -3.27 8.41 29.85
CA LEU A 114 -2.36 8.74 30.95
C LEU A 114 -2.28 10.25 31.19
N VAL A 115 -2.14 11.04 30.13
CA VAL A 115 -2.02 12.51 30.22
C VAL A 115 -3.34 13.14 30.70
N ARG A 116 -4.48 12.77 30.11
CA ARG A 116 -5.79 13.33 30.50
C ARG A 116 -6.28 12.82 31.85
N GLY A 117 -5.91 11.60 32.23
CA GLY A 117 -6.21 11.03 33.54
C GLY A 117 -5.40 11.62 34.68
N GLY A 118 -4.45 12.53 34.39
CA GLY A 118 -3.60 13.17 35.39
C GLY A 118 -2.55 12.23 35.99
N SER A 119 -2.13 11.20 35.25
CA SER A 119 -1.07 10.31 35.72
C SER A 119 0.21 11.10 35.99
N THR A 120 0.86 10.82 37.12
CA THR A 120 2.18 11.38 37.48
C THR A 120 3.32 10.40 37.24
N ASP A 121 3.02 9.24 36.65
CA ASP A 121 4.00 8.20 36.30
C ASP A 121 4.84 8.66 35.09
N VAL A 122 5.86 9.47 35.38
CA VAL A 122 6.69 10.16 34.37
C VAL A 122 7.41 9.17 33.46
N GLU A 123 7.75 7.98 33.97
CA GLU A 123 8.38 6.90 33.20
C GLU A 123 7.46 6.37 32.10
N LYS A 124 6.15 6.26 32.35
CA LYS A 124 5.18 5.83 31.33
C LYS A 124 4.71 6.93 30.39
N ILE A 125 4.90 8.18 30.76
CA ILE A 125 4.50 9.35 29.96
C ILE A 125 5.61 9.75 28.99
N LYS A 126 6.88 9.51 29.33
CA LYS A 126 7.99 9.70 28.39
C LYS A 126 7.97 8.56 27.36
N GLN A 127 7.30 8.78 26.23
CA GLN A 127 7.47 7.96 25.02
C GLN A 127 8.88 8.10 24.47
#